data_AF-R9JCM7-F1
#
_entry.id   AF-R9JCM7-F1
#
_cell.length_a   1.000
_cell.length_b   1.000
_cell.length_c   1.000
_cell.angle_alpha   90.00
_cell.angle_beta   90.00
_cell.angle_gamma   90.00
#
_symmetry.space_group_name_H-M   'P 1'
#
loop_
_entity.id
_entity.type
_entity.pdbx_description
1 polymer ?
#
loop_
_entity_poly.entity_id
_entity_poly.type
_entity_poly.pdbx_seq_one_letter_code
_entity_poly.pdbx_strand_id
1 'polypeptide(L)'
;MRKFRIYLDKDKETAWLNEMSAQGWAAKSFFAGFYQFEACEKGEYVYQIDFGTKLFAASEDYREFMREAGIELVQTWGYWIILRKKASEGNFELYTDVPSRLAHYKKIRRMFKVVTIFELFCMLFELYLGFVNGVRLGLVSALLLGAIFVACMNMVIQLNDRIGQLQEQMDGIGRVRKRRTVSGLIVSGLLLNSLAIMIEDAAVHPVKWVLQIAAILLMLCGLVQTCRSRK
;
A
#
# COMPACT_ATOMS: atom_id res chain seq x y z
N MET A 1 22.08 5.55 4.12
CA MET A 1 21.26 6.24 3.10
C MET A 1 19.80 6.34 3.58
N ARG A 2 19.05 7.39 3.23
CA ARG A 2 17.60 7.47 3.47
C ARG A 2 16.85 7.50 2.14
N LYS A 3 15.76 6.74 2.02
CA LYS A 3 14.88 6.74 0.82
C LYS A 3 13.41 6.80 1.25
N PHE A 4 12.61 7.59 0.55
CA PHE A 4 11.15 7.62 0.73
C PHE A 4 10.47 6.72 -0.30
N ARG A 5 9.70 5.74 0.17
CA ARG A 5 8.85 4.84 -0.63
C ARG A 5 7.65 4.40 0.22
N ILE A 6 6.48 4.30 -0.39
CA ILE A 6 5.29 3.73 0.23
C ILE A 6 4.84 2.56 -0.63
N TYR A 7 4.73 1.38 -0.01
CA TYR A 7 4.19 0.19 -0.63
C TYR A 7 2.97 -0.28 0.14
N LEU A 8 1.86 -0.50 -0.57
CA LEU A 8 0.71 -1.23 -0.02
C LEU A 8 0.75 -2.72 -0.43
N ASP A 9 1.48 -3.01 -1.50
CA ASP A 9 1.71 -4.35 -2.03
C ASP A 9 3.00 -4.91 -1.44
N LYS A 10 2.87 -5.92 -0.59
CA LYS A 10 4.00 -6.56 0.09
C LYS A 10 5.02 -7.14 -0.88
N ASP A 11 4.59 -7.60 -2.05
CA ASP A 11 5.47 -8.29 -3.00
C ASP A 11 6.35 -7.29 -3.73
N LYS A 12 5.79 -6.11 -4.06
CA LYS A 12 6.56 -4.99 -4.61
C LYS A 12 7.56 -4.44 -3.60
N GLU A 13 7.17 -4.33 -2.33
CA GLU A 13 8.06 -3.92 -1.26
C GLU A 13 9.22 -4.93 -1.10
N THR A 14 8.88 -6.22 -1.04
CA THR A 14 9.86 -7.32 -0.95
C THR A 14 10.85 -7.27 -2.12
N ALA A 15 10.37 -7.14 -3.35
CA ALA A 15 11.22 -7.06 -4.54
C ALA A 15 12.17 -5.87 -4.48
N TRP A 16 11.67 -4.70 -4.07
CA TRP A 16 12.47 -3.49 -3.95
C TRP A 16 13.53 -3.58 -2.85
N LEU A 17 13.21 -4.17 -1.68
CA LEU A 17 14.19 -4.37 -0.61
C LEU A 17 15.31 -5.33 -1.05
N ASN A 18 14.96 -6.38 -1.81
CA ASN A 18 15.95 -7.29 -2.38
C ASN A 18 16.83 -6.60 -3.45
N GLU A 19 16.26 -5.71 -4.26
CA GLU A 19 17.04 -4.88 -5.19
C GLU A 19 18.02 -3.96 -4.45
N MET A 20 17.60 -3.35 -3.35
CA MET A 20 18.47 -2.53 -2.49
C MET A 20 19.62 -3.37 -1.89
N SER A 21 19.31 -4.57 -1.40
CA SER A 21 20.32 -5.51 -0.89
C SER A 21 21.33 -5.90 -1.97
N ALA A 22 20.87 -6.20 -3.19
CA ALA A 22 21.74 -6.50 -4.33
C ALA A 22 22.70 -5.34 -4.69
N GLN A 23 22.29 -4.10 -4.38
CA GLN A 23 23.12 -2.90 -4.55
C GLN A 23 24.07 -2.64 -3.36
N GLY A 24 24.06 -3.48 -2.32
CA GLY A 24 24.89 -3.33 -1.11
C GLY A 24 24.25 -2.45 -0.04
N TRP A 25 22.90 -2.43 0.04
CA TRP A 25 22.16 -1.68 1.05
C TRP A 25 21.24 -2.58 1.89
N ALA A 26 21.50 -2.66 3.18
CA ALA A 26 20.64 -3.35 4.13
C ALA A 26 19.67 -2.37 4.80
N ALA A 27 18.37 -2.68 4.77
CA ALA A 27 17.36 -1.94 5.51
C ALA A 27 17.61 -2.08 7.02
N LYS A 28 17.67 -0.95 7.70
CA LYS A 28 17.94 -0.81 9.13
C LYS A 28 16.69 -0.45 9.92
N SER A 29 15.89 0.47 9.40
CA SER A 29 14.65 0.91 10.04
C SER A 29 13.69 1.48 9.01
N PHE A 30 12.41 1.53 9.38
CA PHE A 30 11.37 2.13 8.57
C PHE A 30 10.41 2.94 9.45
N PHE A 31 10.06 4.14 8.99
CA PHE A 31 9.06 4.99 9.65
C PHE A 31 8.26 5.76 8.60
N ALA A 32 6.94 5.51 8.54
CA ALA A 32 6.00 6.29 7.72
C ALA A 32 6.45 6.55 6.26
N GLY A 33 7.03 5.55 5.59
CA GLY A 33 7.51 5.65 4.21
C GLY A 33 9.01 5.97 4.08
N PHE A 34 9.68 6.36 5.16
CA PHE A 34 11.11 6.61 5.18
C PHE A 34 11.86 5.35 5.60
N TYR A 35 12.62 4.78 4.67
CA TYR A 35 13.56 3.70 4.95
C TYR A 35 14.94 4.27 5.24
N GLN A 36 15.55 3.78 6.31
CA GLN A 36 16.97 3.98 6.58
C GLN A 36 17.74 2.72 6.20
N PHE A 37 18.80 2.90 5.42
CA PHE A 37 19.70 1.85 4.97
C PHE A 37 21.11 2.08 5.50
N GLU A 38 21.81 0.98 5.76
CA GLU A 38 23.25 0.92 6.00
C GLU A 38 23.95 0.14 4.88
N ALA A 39 25.25 0.38 4.70
CA ALA A 39 26.04 -0.33 3.70
C ALA A 39 26.25 -1.77 4.14
N CYS A 40 26.15 -2.70 3.20
CA CYS A 40 26.34 -4.14 3.41
C CYS A 40 27.04 -4.75 2.19
N GLU A 41 27.41 -6.03 2.27
CA GLU A 41 27.88 -6.73 1.07
C GLU A 41 26.76 -6.82 0.02
N LYS A 42 27.13 -6.80 -1.26
CA LYS A 42 26.14 -6.86 -2.35
C LYS A 42 25.40 -8.19 -2.32
N GLY A 43 24.10 -8.13 -2.11
CA GLY A 43 23.25 -9.32 -2.02
C GLY A 43 23.38 -10.07 -0.70
N GLU A 44 23.91 -9.44 0.36
CA GLU A 44 24.11 -10.08 1.67
C GLU A 44 22.81 -10.64 2.26
N TYR A 45 21.70 -9.92 2.07
CA TYR A 45 20.41 -10.26 2.65
C TYR A 45 19.33 -10.54 1.60
N VAL A 46 18.48 -11.52 1.89
CA VAL A 46 17.19 -11.71 1.22
C VAL A 46 16.10 -11.25 2.17
N TYR A 47 15.20 -10.41 1.67
CA TYR A 47 14.08 -9.84 2.39
C TYR A 47 12.78 -10.57 2.03
N GLN A 48 11.88 -10.68 3.02
CA GLN A 48 10.47 -10.98 2.82
C GLN A 48 9.61 -10.13 3.75
N ILE A 49 8.47 -9.66 3.24
CA ILE A 49 7.45 -9.00 4.05
C ILE A 49 6.41 -10.02 4.48
N ASP A 50 6.24 -10.16 5.80
CA ASP A 50 5.14 -10.92 6.41
C ASP A 50 4.06 -9.98 6.99
N PHE A 51 2.95 -10.58 7.40
CA PHE A 51 1.77 -9.88 7.87
C PHE A 51 1.34 -10.39 9.26
N GLY A 52 1.60 -9.58 10.28
CA GLY A 52 1.32 -9.86 11.68
C GLY A 52 -0.17 -9.91 12.01
N THR A 53 -0.49 -10.39 13.22
CA THR A 53 -1.84 -10.32 13.81
C THR A 53 -2.04 -9.12 14.73
N LYS A 54 -0.95 -8.56 15.26
CA LYS A 54 -0.94 -7.40 16.15
C LYS A 54 -0.49 -6.15 15.38
N LEU A 55 -1.07 -5.00 15.73
CA LEU A 55 -0.67 -3.69 15.21
C LEU A 55 0.67 -3.27 15.83
N PHE A 56 1.60 -2.86 14.99
CA PHE A 56 2.96 -2.39 15.30
C PHE A 56 3.85 -3.37 16.08
N ALA A 57 3.43 -4.62 16.26
CA ALA A 57 4.12 -5.60 17.08
C ALA A 57 4.06 -7.01 16.50
N ALA A 58 5.08 -7.81 16.83
CA ALA A 58 5.10 -9.25 16.68
C ALA A 58 5.17 -9.88 18.09
N SER A 59 4.55 -11.04 18.31
CA SER A 59 4.67 -11.74 19.60
C SER A 59 6.10 -12.21 19.82
N GLU A 60 6.49 -12.36 21.09
CA GLU A 60 7.80 -12.91 21.43
C GLU A 60 7.97 -14.32 20.88
N ASP A 61 6.96 -15.19 20.99
CA ASP A 61 6.99 -16.53 20.39
C ASP A 61 7.27 -16.51 18.87
N TYR A 62 6.73 -15.52 18.16
CA TYR A 62 6.98 -15.36 16.73
C TYR A 62 8.40 -14.85 16.46
N ARG A 63 8.91 -13.93 17.29
CA ARG A 63 10.28 -13.43 17.19
C ARG A 63 11.30 -14.54 17.45
N GLU A 64 11.04 -15.38 18.45
CA GLU A 64 11.87 -16.52 18.80
C GLU A 64 11.87 -17.56 17.69
N PHE A 65 10.68 -17.97 17.21
CA PHE A 65 10.56 -18.88 16.07
C PHE A 65 11.31 -18.40 14.82
N MET A 66 11.22 -17.10 14.49
CA MET A 66 11.96 -16.54 13.36
C MET A 66 13.48 -16.58 13.60
N ARG A 67 13.93 -16.25 14.82
CA ARG A 67 15.34 -16.27 15.19
C ARG A 67 15.93 -17.67 15.11
N GLU A 68 15.21 -18.69 15.58
CA GLU A 68 15.62 -20.10 15.49
C GLU A 68 15.81 -20.54 14.03
N ALA A 69 15.03 -19.99 13.11
CA ALA A 69 15.15 -20.24 11.67
C ALA A 69 16.25 -19.42 10.97
N GLY A 70 17.04 -18.63 11.71
CA GLY A 70 18.06 -17.71 11.18
C GLY A 70 17.45 -16.45 10.54
N ILE A 71 16.19 -16.15 10.81
CA ILE A 71 15.48 -15.00 10.24
C ILE A 71 15.51 -13.84 11.23
N GLU A 72 15.99 -12.70 10.77
CA GLU A 72 16.03 -11.47 11.54
C GLU A 72 14.77 -10.63 11.28
N LEU A 73 14.12 -10.19 12.36
CA LEU A 73 13.06 -9.19 12.29
C LEU A 73 13.68 -7.79 12.32
N VAL A 74 13.62 -7.09 11.19
CA VAL A 74 14.19 -5.75 11.03
C VAL A 74 13.30 -4.69 11.64
N GLN A 75 12.01 -4.70 11.29
CA GLN A 75 11.06 -3.68 11.72
C GLN A 75 9.62 -4.20 11.66
N THR A 76 8.80 -3.78 12.63
CA THR A 76 7.34 -3.87 12.54
C THR A 76 6.74 -2.50 12.22
N TRP A 77 5.74 -2.44 11.35
CA TRP A 77 4.99 -1.22 11.06
C TRP A 77 3.55 -1.52 10.65
N GLY A 78 2.58 -1.04 11.44
CA GLY A 78 1.20 -1.47 11.27
C GLY A 78 1.11 -3.00 11.39
N TYR A 79 0.56 -3.68 10.40
CA TYR A 79 0.57 -5.14 10.34
C TYR A 79 1.78 -5.72 9.58
N TRP A 80 2.66 -4.89 9.02
CA TRP A 80 3.81 -5.34 8.24
C TRP A 80 4.94 -5.75 9.18
N ILE A 81 5.58 -6.85 8.82
CA ILE A 81 6.79 -7.33 9.47
C ILE A 81 7.85 -7.48 8.39
N ILE A 82 8.88 -6.63 8.47
CA ILE A 82 10.02 -6.68 7.57
C ILE A 82 11.01 -7.71 8.11
N LEU A 83 11.17 -8.81 7.39
CA LEU A 83 12.08 -9.89 7.73
C LEU A 83 13.25 -9.91 6.75
N ARG A 84 14.43 -10.30 7.24
CA ARG A 84 15.59 -10.60 6.40
C ARG A 84 16.29 -11.87 6.86
N LYS A 85 16.96 -12.53 5.92
CA LYS A 85 17.85 -13.67 6.18
C LYS A 85 19.13 -13.49 5.36
N LYS A 86 20.26 -14.01 5.83
CA LYS A 86 21.49 -14.00 5.03
C LYS A 86 21.30 -14.86 3.79
N ALA A 87 21.66 -14.33 2.62
CA ALA A 87 21.52 -15.05 1.35
C ALA A 87 22.37 -16.33 1.30
N SER A 88 23.49 -16.36 2.04
CA SER A 88 24.37 -17.53 2.18
C SER A 88 23.71 -18.71 2.89
N GLU A 89 22.63 -18.50 3.63
CA GLU A 89 21.93 -19.53 4.42
C GLU A 89 20.77 -20.21 3.66
N GLY A 90 20.72 -20.00 2.34
CA GLY A 90 19.79 -20.68 1.44
C GLY A 90 18.53 -19.87 1.10
N ASN A 91 17.57 -20.56 0.48
CA ASN A 91 16.34 -19.91 0.01
C ASN A 91 15.50 -19.42 1.20
N PHE A 92 14.96 -18.21 1.09
CA PHE A 92 14.10 -17.61 2.11
C PHE A 92 12.70 -17.40 1.51
N GLU A 93 11.81 -18.35 1.78
CA GLU A 93 10.39 -18.29 1.43
C GLU A 93 9.51 -18.72 2.61
N LEU A 94 8.71 -17.80 3.15
CA LEU A 94 7.87 -18.04 4.32
C LEU A 94 6.70 -19.00 4.06
N TYR A 95 6.16 -18.97 2.84
CA TYR A 95 4.96 -19.71 2.46
C TYR A 95 5.21 -20.45 1.15
N THR A 96 5.65 -21.70 1.24
CA THR A 96 5.99 -22.53 0.09
C THR A 96 4.76 -23.18 -0.56
N ASP A 97 3.76 -23.54 0.24
CA ASP A 97 2.53 -24.16 -0.24
C ASP A 97 1.46 -23.14 -0.65
N VAL A 98 0.65 -23.50 -1.66
CA VAL A 98 -0.42 -22.64 -2.19
C VAL A 98 -1.50 -22.34 -1.13
N PRO A 99 -2.00 -23.32 -0.33
CA PRO A 99 -2.98 -23.05 0.72
C PRO A 99 -2.55 -21.98 1.74
N SER A 100 -1.31 -22.04 2.23
CA SER A 100 -0.77 -21.08 3.19
C SER A 100 -0.64 -19.69 2.59
N ARG A 101 -0.13 -19.58 1.35
CA ARG A 101 -0.12 -18.30 0.61
C ARG A 101 -1.52 -17.73 0.46
N LEU A 102 -2.50 -18.57 0.10
CA LEU A 102 -3.89 -18.17 -0.05
C LEU A 102 -4.47 -17.64 1.27
N ALA A 103 -4.23 -18.33 2.39
CA ALA A 103 -4.65 -17.89 3.71
C ALA A 103 -4.03 -16.53 4.08
N HIS A 104 -2.74 -16.35 3.79
CA HIS A 104 -2.00 -15.13 4.02
C HIS A 104 -2.58 -13.93 3.22
N TYR A 105 -2.78 -14.06 1.90
CA TYR A 105 -3.39 -12.98 1.11
C TYR A 105 -4.85 -12.71 1.52
N LYS A 106 -5.61 -13.73 1.93
CA LYS A 106 -6.97 -13.54 2.48
C LYS A 106 -6.95 -12.69 3.75
N LYS A 107 -5.95 -12.88 4.62
CA LYS A 107 -5.74 -12.08 5.84
C LYS A 107 -5.45 -10.62 5.51
N ILE A 108 -4.51 -10.36 4.60
CA ILE A 108 -4.17 -9.00 4.13
C ILE A 108 -5.40 -8.32 3.52
N ARG A 109 -6.13 -9.03 2.64
CA ARG A 109 -7.36 -8.51 2.02
C ARG A 109 -8.41 -8.15 3.06
N ARG A 110 -8.59 -8.96 4.10
CA ARG A 110 -9.56 -8.68 5.17
C ARG A 110 -9.23 -7.35 5.84
N MET A 111 -7.97 -7.12 6.18
CA MET A 111 -7.53 -5.85 6.76
C MET A 111 -7.82 -4.68 5.82
N PHE A 112 -7.42 -4.75 4.55
CA PHE A 112 -7.69 -3.65 3.60
C PHE A 112 -9.19 -3.38 3.41
N LYS A 113 -10.05 -4.41 3.43
CA LYS A 113 -11.51 -4.23 3.41
C LYS A 113 -12.01 -3.46 4.62
N VAL A 114 -11.58 -3.83 5.82
CA VAL A 114 -11.95 -3.14 7.07
C VAL A 114 -11.48 -1.68 7.04
N VAL A 115 -10.22 -1.45 6.68
CA VAL A 115 -9.66 -0.09 6.54
C VAL A 115 -10.43 0.72 5.51
N THR A 116 -10.75 0.15 4.34
CA THR A 116 -11.51 0.86 3.31
C THR A 116 -12.90 1.29 3.82
N ILE A 117 -13.61 0.38 4.52
CA ILE A 117 -14.95 0.69 5.05
C ILE A 117 -14.86 1.80 6.10
N PHE A 118 -13.88 1.72 7.01
CA PHE A 118 -13.64 2.76 8.01
C PHE A 118 -13.33 4.11 7.35
N GLU A 119 -12.42 4.10 6.37
CA GLU A 119 -12.03 5.29 5.60
C GLU A 119 -13.22 5.95 4.90
N LEU A 120 -14.14 5.14 4.36
CA LEU A 120 -15.37 5.64 3.75
C LEU A 120 -16.23 6.41 4.76
N PHE A 121 -16.40 5.88 5.98
CA PHE A 121 -17.17 6.57 7.02
C PHE A 121 -16.48 7.87 7.46
N CYS A 122 -15.16 7.86 7.67
CA CYS A 122 -14.40 9.06 8.00
C CYS A 122 -14.51 10.11 6.88
N MET A 123 -14.34 9.70 5.62
CA MET A 123 -14.47 10.60 4.47
C MET A 123 -15.87 11.23 4.40
N LEU A 124 -16.94 10.44 4.59
CA LEU A 124 -18.31 10.96 4.57
C LEU A 124 -18.59 11.94 5.72
N PHE A 125 -18.02 11.69 6.90
CA PHE A 125 -18.11 12.61 8.03
C PHE A 125 -17.40 13.94 7.76
N GLU A 126 -16.18 13.89 7.21
CA GLU A 126 -15.43 15.11 6.83
C GLU A 126 -16.15 15.90 5.71
N LEU A 127 -16.77 15.21 4.75
CA LEU A 127 -17.63 15.85 3.75
C LEU A 127 -18.83 16.55 4.38
N TYR A 128 -19.48 15.94 5.37
CA TYR A 128 -20.57 16.56 6.13
C TYR A 128 -20.08 17.82 6.85
N LEU A 129 -18.94 17.77 7.55
CA LEU A 129 -18.34 18.94 8.19
C LEU A 129 -18.01 20.05 7.18
N GLY A 130 -17.49 19.68 6.02
CA GLY A 130 -17.12 20.61 4.97
C GLY A 130 -18.31 21.32 4.33
N PHE A 131 -19.32 20.57 3.91
CA PHE A 131 -20.46 21.12 3.16
C PHE A 131 -21.57 21.69 4.04
N VAL A 132 -21.87 21.06 5.18
CA VAL A 132 -22.98 21.49 6.04
C VAL A 132 -22.54 22.54 7.05
N ASN A 133 -21.39 22.32 7.69
CA ASN A 133 -20.87 23.25 8.70
C ASN A 133 -19.91 24.29 8.11
N GLY A 134 -19.62 24.25 6.80
CA GLY A 134 -18.74 25.21 6.13
C GLY A 134 -17.27 25.12 6.55
N VAL A 135 -16.84 24.02 7.18
CA VAL A 135 -15.46 23.87 7.66
C VAL A 135 -14.55 23.52 6.49
N ARG A 136 -13.80 24.50 5.97
CA ARG A 136 -12.88 24.31 4.83
C ARG A 136 -11.91 23.14 5.04
N LEU A 137 -11.37 22.99 6.25
CA LEU A 137 -10.46 21.90 6.59
C LEU A 137 -11.12 20.52 6.41
N GLY A 138 -12.44 20.40 6.64
CA GLY A 138 -13.18 19.17 6.40
C GLY A 138 -13.20 18.77 4.92
N LEU A 139 -13.31 19.73 3.99
CA LEU A 139 -13.21 19.45 2.55
C LEU A 139 -11.80 19.00 2.14
N VAL A 140 -10.77 19.64 2.69
CA VAL A 140 -9.36 19.27 2.46
C VAL A 140 -9.12 17.84 2.94
N SER A 141 -9.52 17.53 4.18
CA SER A 141 -9.40 16.21 4.80
C SER A 141 -10.18 15.15 4.02
N ALA A 142 -11.41 15.44 3.61
CA ALA A 142 -12.22 14.52 2.81
C ALA A 142 -11.54 14.12 1.49
N LEU A 143 -10.89 15.06 0.80
CA LEU A 143 -10.18 14.77 -0.45
C LEU A 143 -8.92 13.91 -0.21
N LEU A 144 -8.20 14.15 0.90
CA LEU A 144 -7.07 13.30 1.30
C LEU A 144 -7.52 11.88 1.63
N LEU A 145 -8.57 11.73 2.45
CA LEU A 145 -9.17 10.43 2.77
C LEU A 145 -9.71 9.74 1.52
N GLY A 146 -10.29 10.49 0.58
CA GLY A 146 -10.72 9.95 -0.72
C GLY A 146 -9.56 9.37 -1.54
N ALA A 147 -8.40 10.02 -1.51
CA ALA A 147 -7.20 9.53 -2.19
C ALA A 147 -6.72 8.20 -1.57
N ILE A 148 -6.72 8.11 -0.23
CA ILE A 148 -6.39 6.89 0.53
C ILE A 148 -7.41 5.78 0.24
N PHE A 149 -8.71 6.10 0.29
CA PHE A 149 -9.81 5.18 -0.03
C PHE A 149 -9.64 4.55 -1.41
N VAL A 150 -9.34 5.36 -2.44
CA VAL A 150 -9.12 4.86 -3.81
C VAL A 150 -7.90 3.94 -3.87
N ALA A 151 -6.80 4.29 -3.17
CA ALA A 151 -5.61 3.44 -3.10
C ALA A 151 -5.91 2.10 -2.41
N CYS A 152 -6.60 2.10 -1.27
CA CYS A 152 -7.03 0.90 -0.56
C CYS A 152 -7.97 0.04 -1.41
N MET A 153 -8.92 0.65 -2.14
CA MET A 153 -9.79 -0.08 -3.07
C MET A 153 -9.02 -0.75 -4.20
N ASN A 154 -8.06 -0.05 -4.81
CA ASN A 154 -7.21 -0.65 -5.82
C ASN A 154 -6.40 -1.83 -5.27
N MET A 155 -5.96 -1.76 -4.01
CA MET A 155 -5.29 -2.87 -3.34
C MET A 155 -6.21 -4.06 -3.06
N VAL A 156 -7.45 -3.82 -2.60
CA VAL A 156 -8.43 -4.90 -2.43
C VAL A 156 -8.69 -5.62 -3.75
N ILE A 157 -8.76 -4.89 -4.87
CA ILE A 157 -8.97 -5.50 -6.18
C ILE A 157 -7.75 -6.33 -6.60
N GLN A 158 -6.54 -5.79 -6.50
CA GLN A 158 -5.30 -6.54 -6.79
C GLN A 158 -5.19 -7.82 -5.93
N LEU A 159 -5.55 -7.74 -4.64
CA LEU A 159 -5.56 -8.90 -3.74
C LEU A 159 -6.64 -9.92 -4.13
N ASN A 160 -7.81 -9.50 -4.64
CA ASN A 160 -8.81 -10.42 -5.15
C ASN A 160 -8.29 -11.17 -6.39
N ASP A 161 -7.61 -10.48 -7.29
CA ASP A 161 -7.02 -11.10 -8.48
C ASP A 161 -5.94 -12.13 -8.08
N ARG A 162 -5.08 -11.79 -7.12
CA ARG A 162 -4.05 -12.70 -6.59
C ARG A 162 -4.63 -13.90 -5.86
N ILE A 163 -5.67 -13.69 -5.05
CA ILE A 163 -6.42 -14.78 -4.39
C ILE A 163 -7.06 -15.69 -5.44
N GLY A 164 -7.65 -15.13 -6.50
CA GLY A 164 -8.21 -15.90 -7.60
C GLY A 164 -7.17 -16.77 -8.32
N GLN A 165 -5.96 -16.23 -8.57
CA GLN A 165 -4.82 -16.98 -9.12
C GLN A 165 -4.45 -18.18 -8.25
N LEU A 166 -4.32 -17.97 -6.94
CA LEU A 166 -3.95 -19.03 -6.02
C LEU A 166 -5.06 -20.09 -5.90
N GLN A 167 -6.34 -19.68 -5.97
CA GLN A 167 -7.44 -20.63 -6.00
C GLN A 167 -7.45 -21.47 -7.28
N GLU A 168 -7.25 -20.85 -8.45
CA GLU A 168 -7.12 -21.55 -9.74
C GLU A 168 -5.98 -22.60 -9.71
N GLN A 169 -4.86 -22.26 -9.09
CA GLN A 169 -3.74 -23.19 -8.91
C GLN A 169 -4.10 -24.38 -8.01
N MET A 170 -5.06 -24.23 -7.09
CA MET A 170 -5.50 -25.31 -6.19
C MET A 170 -6.59 -26.18 -6.81
N ASP A 171 -7.58 -25.58 -7.49
CA ASP A 171 -8.77 -26.28 -7.97
C ASP A 171 -8.70 -26.64 -9.46
N GLY A 172 -7.75 -26.10 -10.21
CA GLY A 172 -7.62 -26.31 -11.66
C GLY A 172 -8.72 -25.64 -12.49
N ILE A 173 -9.62 -24.86 -11.87
CA ILE A 173 -10.77 -24.25 -12.52
C ILE A 173 -10.40 -22.84 -12.97
N GLY A 174 -10.18 -22.65 -14.27
CA GLY A 174 -9.89 -21.34 -14.85
C GLY A 174 -11.03 -20.34 -14.61
N ARG A 175 -10.75 -19.21 -13.94
CA ARG A 175 -11.73 -18.13 -13.72
C ARG A 175 -11.52 -17.03 -14.76
N VAL A 176 -12.60 -16.56 -15.38
CA VAL A 176 -12.55 -15.44 -16.31
C VAL A 176 -12.12 -14.17 -15.58
N ARG A 177 -10.93 -13.65 -15.91
CA ARG A 177 -10.42 -12.41 -15.33
C ARG A 177 -10.91 -11.19 -16.09
N LYS A 178 -11.41 -10.21 -15.35
CA LYS A 178 -11.49 -8.82 -15.81
C LYS A 178 -10.41 -8.04 -15.08
N ARG A 179 -9.51 -7.38 -15.81
CA ARG A 179 -8.40 -6.61 -15.24
C ARG A 179 -8.93 -5.32 -14.61
N ARG A 180 -9.36 -5.37 -13.35
CA ARG A 180 -10.03 -4.23 -12.69
C ARG A 180 -9.01 -3.35 -11.95
N THR A 181 -8.17 -2.59 -12.65
CA THR A 181 -7.32 -1.59 -11.98
C THR A 181 -8.01 -0.23 -11.94
N VAL A 182 -7.96 0.41 -10.77
CA VAL A 182 -8.37 1.82 -10.63
C VAL A 182 -7.18 2.70 -11.02
N SER A 183 -7.41 3.70 -11.87
CA SER A 183 -6.35 4.58 -12.34
C SER A 183 -5.79 5.45 -11.21
N GLY A 184 -4.46 5.53 -11.12
CA GLY A 184 -3.77 6.42 -10.19
C GLY A 184 -4.05 7.90 -10.44
N LEU A 185 -4.55 8.27 -11.63
CA LEU A 185 -4.94 9.65 -11.95
C LEU A 185 -6.07 10.16 -11.05
N ILE A 186 -6.95 9.28 -10.57
CA ILE A 186 -8.01 9.65 -9.63
C ILE A 186 -7.38 10.13 -8.31
N VAL A 187 -6.39 9.39 -7.79
CA VAL A 187 -5.65 9.76 -6.58
C VAL A 187 -4.92 11.09 -6.78
N SER A 188 -4.21 11.25 -7.90
CA SER A 188 -3.51 12.50 -8.22
C SER A 188 -4.46 13.70 -8.33
N GLY A 189 -5.62 13.53 -8.95
CA GLY A 189 -6.63 14.57 -9.06
C GLY A 189 -7.22 14.97 -7.70
N LEU A 190 -7.50 13.99 -6.82
CA LEU A 190 -7.98 14.26 -5.46
C LEU A 190 -6.96 15.03 -4.62
N LEU A 191 -5.68 14.62 -4.66
CA LEU A 191 -4.60 15.31 -3.96
C LEU A 191 -4.36 16.73 -4.49
N LEU A 192 -4.42 16.91 -5.82
CA LEU A 192 -4.27 18.23 -6.44
C LEU A 192 -5.43 19.16 -6.07
N ASN A 193 -6.65 18.64 -6.00
CA ASN A 193 -7.82 19.40 -5.58
C ASN A 193 -7.72 19.80 -4.10
N SER A 194 -7.26 18.88 -3.24
CA SER A 194 -7.00 19.15 -1.82
C SER A 194 -5.99 20.29 -1.66
N LEU A 195 -4.88 20.24 -2.40
CA LEU A 195 -3.86 21.29 -2.40
C LEU A 195 -4.40 22.63 -2.89
N ALA A 196 -5.24 22.63 -3.94
CA ALA A 196 -5.85 23.85 -4.48
C ALA A 196 -6.73 24.57 -3.45
N ILE A 197 -7.43 23.83 -2.58
CA ILE A 197 -8.21 24.39 -1.47
C ILE A 197 -7.30 24.90 -0.35
N MET A 198 -6.21 24.19 -0.04
CA MET A 198 -5.28 24.62 1.02
C MET A 198 -4.59 25.94 0.72
N ILE A 199 -4.24 26.20 -0.54
CA ILE A 199 -3.54 27.43 -0.95
C ILE A 199 -4.49 28.56 -1.31
N GLU A 200 -5.79 28.41 -1.04
CA GLU A 200 -6.84 29.35 -1.45
C GLU A 200 -6.56 30.79 -1.01
N ASP A 201 -6.03 30.99 0.20
CA ASP A 201 -5.74 32.32 0.75
C ASP A 201 -4.37 32.87 0.31
N ALA A 202 -3.51 32.04 -0.28
CA ALA A 202 -2.14 32.37 -0.64
C ALA A 202 -1.91 32.56 -2.15
N ALA A 203 -2.80 32.02 -3.00
CA ALA A 203 -2.64 32.00 -4.45
C ALA A 203 -3.56 33.03 -5.16
N VAL A 204 -3.04 33.67 -6.21
CA VAL A 204 -3.84 34.53 -7.08
C VAL A 204 -4.91 33.72 -7.83
N HIS A 205 -6.08 34.32 -8.04
CA HIS A 205 -7.25 33.63 -8.62
C HIS A 205 -6.93 32.79 -9.88
N PRO A 206 -6.18 33.27 -10.89
CA PRO A 206 -5.89 32.46 -12.08
C PRO A 206 -5.20 31.12 -11.77
N VAL A 207 -4.28 31.10 -10.81
CA VAL A 207 -3.55 29.89 -10.40
C VAL A 207 -4.51 28.86 -9.79
N LYS A 208 -5.47 29.32 -8.98
CA LYS A 208 -6.50 28.45 -8.39
C LYS A 208 -7.35 27.77 -9.47
N TRP A 209 -7.87 28.52 -10.43
CA TRP A 209 -8.69 27.98 -11.51
C TRP A 209 -7.93 26.93 -12.33
N VAL A 210 -6.66 27.20 -12.65
CA VAL A 210 -5.81 26.25 -13.38
C VAL A 210 -5.64 24.94 -12.60
N LEU A 211 -5.34 25.02 -11.30
CA LEU A 211 -5.16 23.82 -10.46
C LEU A 211 -6.46 23.01 -10.31
N GLN A 212 -7.60 23.69 -10.12
CA GLN A 212 -8.89 23.03 -10.00
C GLN A 212 -9.32 22.37 -11.32
N ILE A 213 -9.16 23.04 -12.46
CA ILE A 213 -9.45 22.46 -13.79
C ILE A 213 -8.55 21.26 -14.03
N ALA A 214 -7.25 21.37 -13.76
CA ALA A 214 -6.30 20.25 -13.89
C ALA A 214 -6.72 19.06 -13.00
N ALA A 215 -7.11 19.31 -11.75
CA ALA A 215 -7.57 18.27 -10.84
C ALA A 215 -8.82 17.54 -11.36
N ILE A 216 -9.80 18.28 -11.88
CA ILE A 216 -11.02 17.71 -12.47
C ILE A 216 -10.69 16.88 -13.72
N LEU A 217 -9.83 17.40 -14.60
CA LEU A 217 -9.40 16.67 -15.80
C LEU A 217 -8.68 15.37 -15.45
N LEU A 218 -7.81 15.37 -14.43
CA LEU A 218 -7.14 14.17 -13.94
C LEU A 218 -8.16 13.12 -13.43
N MET A 219 -9.15 13.56 -12.64
CA MET A 219 -10.20 12.67 -12.14
C MET A 219 -11.06 12.10 -13.28
N LEU A 220 -11.47 12.92 -14.24
CA LEU A 220 -12.26 12.47 -15.41
C LEU A 220 -11.48 11.48 -16.28
N CYS A 221 -10.23 11.79 -16.62
CA CYS A 221 -9.35 10.88 -17.34
C CYS A 221 -9.15 9.57 -16.58
N GLY A 222 -8.95 9.63 -15.27
CA GLY A 222 -8.82 8.48 -14.40
C GLY A 222 -10.07 7.60 -14.37
N LEU A 223 -11.26 8.21 -14.32
CA LEU A 223 -12.54 7.51 -14.40
C LEU A 223 -12.72 6.80 -15.74
N VAL A 224 -12.43 7.50 -16.86
CA VAL A 224 -12.49 6.91 -18.20
C VAL A 224 -11.54 5.71 -18.33
N GLN A 225 -10.29 5.85 -17.86
CA GLN A 225 -9.32 4.75 -17.85
C GLN A 225 -9.80 3.56 -17.01
N THR A 226 -10.37 3.83 -15.83
CA THR A 226 -10.91 2.80 -14.94
C THR A 226 -12.14 2.10 -15.54
N CYS A 227 -12.99 2.82 -16.27
CA CYS A 227 -14.13 2.23 -16.98
C CYS A 227 -13.69 1.40 -18.19
N ARG A 228 -12.63 1.82 -18.89
CA ARG A 228 -12.04 1.05 -20.00
C ARG A 228 -11.36 -0.22 -19.54
N SER A 229 -10.69 -0.23 -18.39
CA SER A 229 -10.08 -1.46 -17.83
C SER A 229 -11.11 -2.52 -17.40
N ARG A 230 -12.36 -2.11 -17.14
CA ARG A 230 -13.45 -3.00 -16.71
C ARG A 230 -14.18 -3.71 -17.86
N LYS A 231 -14.03 -3.25 -19.10
CA LYS A 231 -14.61 -3.87 -20.30
C LYS A 231 -13.73 -5.01 -20.78
#